data_AF-A0A4V1YUR3-F1
#
_entry.id   AF-A0A4V1YUR3-F1
#
_cell.length_a   1.000
_cell.length_b   1.000
_cell.length_c   1.000
_cell.angle_alpha   90.00
_cell.angle_beta   90.00
_cell.angle_gamma   90.00
#
_symmetry.space_group_name_H-M   'P 1'
#
loop_
_entity.id
_entity.type
_entity.pdbx_description
1 polymer ?
#
loop_
_entity_poly.entity_id
_entity_poly.type
_entity_poly.pdbx_seq_one_letter_code
_entity_poly.pdbx_strand_id
1 'polypeptide(L)' 'MMTRNIIKEVGYKGHTITMFEDDFHQEFAIIDNDESKLYISIADAKRVIRGEQPYYEVR' A
#
# COMPACT_ATOMS: atom_id res chain seq x y z
N MET A 1 15.57 -3.21 -11.43
CA MET A 1 14.55 -2.20 -11.09
C MET A 1 13.22 -2.89 -11.31
N MET A 2 12.47 -3.14 -10.23
CA MET A 2 11.06 -3.51 -10.39
C MET A 2 10.33 -2.26 -10.81
N THR A 3 9.62 -2.32 -11.93
CA THR A 3 8.85 -1.17 -12.40
C THR A 3 7.55 -1.19 -11.61
N ARG A 4 7.22 -0.09 -10.94
CA ARG A 4 5.93 0.05 -10.26
C ARG A 4 5.09 1.06 -11.00
N ASN A 5 3.99 0.59 -11.55
CA ASN A 5 3.02 1.45 -12.20
C ASN A 5 2.07 1.98 -11.13
N ILE A 6 2.14 3.29 -10.83
CA ILE A 6 1.27 3.88 -9.82
C ILE A 6 -0.17 3.90 -10.36
N ILE A 7 -1.06 3.18 -9.69
CA ILE A 7 -2.49 3.14 -9.99
C ILE A 7 -3.19 4.32 -9.33
N LYS A 8 -2.85 4.61 -8.06
CA LYS A 8 -3.56 5.62 -7.26
C LYS A 8 -2.74 6.09 -6.08
N GLU A 9 -2.84 7.39 -5.77
CA GLU A 9 -2.33 7.96 -4.53
C GLU A 9 -3.46 8.59 -3.72
N VAL A 10 -3.43 8.41 -2.40
CA VAL A 10 -4.40 9.03 -1.48
C VAL A 10 -3.71 9.55 -0.22
N GLY A 11 -4.11 10.74 0.22
CA GLY A 11 -3.76 11.23 1.56
C GLY A 11 -4.70 10.67 2.63
N TYR A 12 -4.16 10.28 3.79
CA TYR A 12 -4.94 9.85 4.95
C TYR A 12 -4.20 10.14 6.27
N LYS A 13 -4.81 10.97 7.14
CA LYS A 13 -4.26 11.31 8.47
C LYS A 13 -2.79 11.78 8.46
N GLY A 14 -2.38 12.51 7.44
CA GLY A 14 -1.01 13.02 7.30
C GLY A 14 -0.04 12.07 6.59
N HIS A 15 -0.48 10.88 6.20
CA HIS A 15 0.29 9.90 5.43
C HIS A 15 -0.16 9.88 3.96
N THR A 16 0.77 9.53 3.07
CA THR A 16 0.46 9.22 1.68
C THR A 16 0.39 7.70 1.51
N ILE A 17 -0.68 7.20 0.92
CA ILE A 17 -0.82 5.80 0.55
C ILE A 17 -0.78 5.70 -0.96
N THR A 18 0.18 4.94 -1.48
CA THR A 18 0.38 4.73 -2.91
C THR A 18 -0.01 3.29 -3.24
N MET A 19 -1.01 3.13 -4.10
CA MET A 19 -1.37 1.87 -4.74
C MET A 19 -0.62 1.77 -6.07
N PHE A 20 0.06 0.67 -6.29
CA PHE A 20 0.79 0.40 -7.52
C PHE A 20 0.58 -1.04 -7.98
N GLU A 21 0.85 -1.27 -9.25
CA GLU A 21 0.95 -2.57 -9.90
C GLU A 21 2.44 -2.92 -10.10
N ASP A 22 2.82 -4.16 -9.81
CA ASP A 22 4.17 -4.67 -10.09
C ASP A 22 4.28 -5.31 -11.49
N ASP A 23 5.47 -5.84 -11.81
CA ASP A 23 5.74 -6.47 -13.10
C ASP A 23 4.94 -7.79 -13.33
N PHE A 24 4.28 -8.32 -12.31
CA PHE A 24 3.41 -9.52 -12.37
C PHE A 24 1.92 -9.17 -12.39
N HIS A 25 1.58 -7.90 -12.58
CA HIS A 25 0.20 -7.39 -12.50
C HIS A 25 -0.45 -7.56 -11.12
N GLN A 26 0.35 -7.68 -10.06
CA GLN A 26 -0.15 -7.71 -8.69
C GLN A 26 -0.26 -6.29 -8.14
N GLU A 27 -1.40 -5.98 -7.51
CA GLU A 27 -1.63 -4.68 -6.90
C GLU A 27 -1.25 -4.69 -5.41
N PHE A 28 -0.50 -3.67 -4.99
CA PHE A 28 -0.14 -3.45 -3.60
C PHE A 28 -0.22 -1.98 -3.22
N ALA A 29 -0.51 -1.74 -1.95
CA ALA A 29 -0.44 -0.43 -1.31
C ALA A 29 0.80 -0.34 -0.42
N ILE A 30 1.42 0.83 -0.38
CA ILE A 30 2.49 1.22 0.55
C ILE A 30 2.15 2.53 1.24
N ILE A 31 2.73 2.76 2.42
CA ILE A 31 2.54 4.00 3.20
C ILE A 31 3.85 4.79 3.16
N ASP A 32 3.78 6.08 2.83
CA ASP A 32 4.91 7.02 2.80
C ASP A 32 6.12 6.52 2.00
N ASN A 33 5.86 5.83 0.89
CA ASN A 33 6.87 5.17 0.06
C ASN A 33 7.73 4.13 0.82
N ASP A 34 7.27 3.60 1.96
CA ASP A 34 7.91 2.47 2.65
C ASP A 34 7.62 1.17 1.91
N GLU A 35 8.55 0.78 1.05
CA GLU A 35 8.47 -0.42 0.23
C GLU A 35 8.75 -1.71 1.00
N SER A 36 9.21 -1.62 2.26
CA SER A 36 9.44 -2.80 3.10
C SER A 36 8.15 -3.44 3.61
N LYS A 37 7.02 -2.73 3.47
CA LYS A 37 5.70 -3.16 3.95
C LYS A 37 4.65 -2.98 2.87
N LEU A 38 4.24 -4.10 2.30
CA LEU A 38 3.16 -4.14 1.33
C LEU A 38 1.82 -4.42 2.02
N TYR A 39 0.77 -3.77 1.53
CA TYR A 39 -0.60 -3.98 1.95
C TYR A 39 -1.44 -4.40 0.75
N ILE A 40 -2.43 -5.26 0.97
CA ILE A 40 -3.31 -5.75 -0.11
C ILE A 40 -4.24 -4.65 -0.62
N SER A 41 -4.49 -3.61 0.19
CA SER A 41 -5.38 -2.53 -0.21
C SER A 41 -5.08 -1.21 0.52
N ILE A 42 -5.60 -0.11 -0.03
CA ILE A 42 -5.64 1.19 0.67
C ILE A 42 -6.42 1.06 1.99
N ALA A 43 -7.45 0.21 2.05
CA ALA A 43 -8.23 0.03 3.27
C ALA A 43 -7.39 -0.61 4.38
N ASP A 44 -6.56 -1.59 4.04
CA ASP A 44 -5.61 -2.23 4.96
C ASP A 44 -4.52 -1.26 5.41
N ALA A 45 -3.93 -0.48 4.49
CA ALA A 45 -2.99 0.58 4.84
C ALA A 45 -3.63 1.59 5.82
N LYS A 46 -4.89 1.98 5.61
CA LYS A 46 -5.63 2.84 6.53
C LYS A 46 -5.86 2.21 7.91
N ARG A 47 -6.03 0.88 8.00
CA ARG A 47 -6.14 0.17 9.29
C ARG A 47 -4.84 0.29 10.07
N VAL A 48 -3.70 0.04 9.41
CA VAL A 48 -2.38 0.15 10.05
C VAL A 48 -2.08 1.57 10.52
N ILE A 49 -2.45 2.60 9.75
CA ILE A 49 -2.35 4.01 10.19
C ILE A 49 -3.21 4.29 11.43
N ARG A 50 -4.31 3.55 11.65
CA ARG A 50 -5.12 3.65 12.88
C ARG A 50 -4.57 2.83 14.05
N GLY A 51 -3.48 2.09 13.87
CA GLY A 51 -2.95 1.14 14.85
C GLY A 51 -3.70 -0.19 14.88
N GLU A 52 -4.50 -0.50 13.85
CA GLU A 52 -5.22 -1.76 13.69
C GLU A 52 -4.42 -2.74 12.82
N GLN A 53 -4.66 -4.05 12.99
CA GLN A 53 -4.15 -5.06 12.05
C GLN A 53 -4.86 -4.96 10.69
N PRO A 54 -4.16 -5.19 9.57
CA PRO A 54 -4.80 -5.34 8.27
C PRO A 54 -5.70 -6.58 8.27
N TYR A 55 -6.73 -6.60 7.41
CA TYR A 55 -7.58 -7.77 7.24
C TYR A 55 -6.85 -8.92 6.56
N TYR A 56 -5.96 -8.58 5.63
CA TYR A 56 -5.20 -9.53 4.87
C TYR A 56 -3.71 -9.24 4.99
N GLU A 57 -2.94 -10.29 5.22
CA GLU A 57 -1.48 -10.23 5.24
C GLU A 57 -0.94 -10.54 3.84
N VAL A 58 0.03 -9.75 3.40
CA VAL A 58 0.87 -10.12 2.26
C VAL A 58 1.83 -11.21 2.75
N ARG A 59 1.77 -12.39 2.15
CA ARG A 59 2.64 -13.54 2.46
C ARG A 59 3.79 -13.65 1.48
#